data_AF-W1YLQ5-F1
#
_entry.id   AF-W1YLQ5-F1
#
_cell.length_a   1.000
_cell.length_b   1.000
_cell.length_c   1.000
_cell.angle_alpha   90.00
_cell.angle_beta   90.00
_cell.angle_gamma   90.00
#
_symmetry.space_group_name_H-M   'P 1'
#
loop_
_entity.id
_entity.type
_entity.pdbx_description
1 polymer ?
#
loop_
_entity_poly.entity_id
_entity_poly.type
_entity_poly.pdbx_seq_one_letter_code
_entity_poly.pdbx_strand_id
1 'polypeptide(L)' 'IMDGGPNAQSAMLQFLKQVNEKAREKGIIPDSLSGDIGTIPGDDLFTAIRRIATMHGKVHVEAYVDGDTYSSGPV' A
#
# COMPACT_ATOMS: atom_id res chain seq x y z
N ILE A 1 -8.58 -8.98 4.11
CA ILE A 1 -9.88 -8.51 4.63
C ILE A 1 -9.61 -7.52 5.75
N MET A 2 -10.15 -6.31 5.64
CA MET A 2 -10.02 -5.24 6.63
C MET A 2 -11.40 -4.76 7.07
N ASP A 3 -11.51 -4.25 8.29
CA ASP A 3 -12.77 -3.71 8.80
C ASP A 3 -12.95 -2.26 8.33
N GLY A 4 -14.08 -1.98 7.68
CA GLY A 4 -14.49 -0.63 7.38
C GLY A 4 -14.86 0.15 8.64
N GLY A 5 -14.81 1.48 8.56
CA GLY A 5 -15.09 2.39 9.69
C GLY A 5 -13.83 3.08 10.27
N PRO A 6 -13.84 3.47 11.56
CA PRO A 6 -12.83 4.36 12.16
C PRO A 6 -11.38 3.85 12.08
N ASN A 7 -11.19 2.54 11.95
CA ASN A 7 -9.88 1.90 11.89
C ASN A 7 -9.33 1.76 10.45
N ALA A 8 -10.02 2.30 9.45
CA ALA A 8 -9.62 2.19 8.04
C ALA A 8 -8.21 2.72 7.77
N GLN A 9 -7.81 3.81 8.45
CA GLN A 9 -6.48 4.40 8.27
C GLN A 9 -5.37 3.45 8.73
N SER A 10 -5.46 2.91 9.94
CA SER A 10 -4.44 2.00 10.47
C SER A 10 -4.41 0.68 9.69
N ALA A 11 -5.58 0.16 9.31
CA ALA A 11 -5.69 -1.05 8.47
C ALA A 11 -5.07 -0.85 7.08
N MET A 12 -5.28 0.31 6.45
CA MET A 12 -4.69 0.63 5.15
C MET A 12 -3.17 0.75 5.22
N LEU A 13 -2.64 1.45 6.23
CA LEU A 13 -1.18 1.56 6.42
C LEU A 13 -0.53 0.20 6.70
N GLN A 14 -1.19 -0.65 7.50
CA GLN A 14 -0.71 -2.01 7.74
C GLN A 14 -0.74 -2.86 6.47
N PHE A 15 -1.78 -2.72 5.65
CA PHE A 15 -1.87 -3.39 4.36
C PHE A 15 -0.73 -2.98 3.41
N LEU A 16 -0.46 -1.67 3.28
CA LEU A 16 0.64 -1.18 2.43
C LEU A 16 2.01 -1.70 2.92
N LYS A 17 2.22 -1.78 4.24
CA LYS A 17 3.44 -2.39 4.79
C LYS A 17 3.59 -3.87 4.38
N GLN A 18 2.50 -4.66 4.42
CA GLN A 18 2.52 -6.05 3.97
C GLN A 18 2.82 -6.17 2.47
N VAL A 19 2.29 -5.23 1.66
CA VAL A 19 2.61 -5.16 0.23
C VAL A 19 4.10 -4.91 0.02
N ASN A 20 4.71 -3.96 0.75
CA ASN A 20 6.15 -3.70 0.71
C ASN A 20 6.96 -4.94 1.11
N GLU A 21 6.59 -5.62 2.19
CA GLU A 21 7.26 -6.87 2.61
C GLU A 21 7.18 -7.95 1.52
N LYS A 22 6.01 -8.13 0.91
CA LYS A 22 5.81 -9.11 -0.17
C LYS A 22 6.59 -8.76 -1.44
N ALA A 23 6.67 -7.48 -1.79
CA ALA A 23 7.45 -7.00 -2.91
C ALA A 23 8.95 -7.27 -2.70
N ARG A 24 9.45 -7.05 -1.48
CA ARG A 24 10.83 -7.36 -1.10
C ARG A 24 11.14 -8.85 -1.19
N GLU A 25 10.23 -9.71 -0.73
CA GLU A 25 10.37 -11.17 -0.86
C GLU A 25 10.47 -11.62 -2.33
N LYS A 26 9.82 -10.88 -3.25
CA LYS A 26 9.90 -11.12 -4.69
C LYS A 26 11.16 -10.54 -5.36
N GLY A 27 12.05 -9.91 -4.59
CA GLY A 27 13.31 -9.36 -5.09
C GLY A 27 13.24 -7.91 -5.54
N ILE A 28 12.14 -7.20 -5.28
CA ILE A 28 12.10 -5.75 -5.53
C ILE A 28 13.01 -5.05 -4.51
N ILE A 29 13.89 -4.19 -5.03
CA ILE A 29 14.88 -3.46 -4.23
C ILE A 29 14.20 -2.24 -3.59
N PRO A 30 14.16 -2.14 -2.26
CA PRO A 30 13.63 -0.96 -1.59
C PRO A 30 14.56 0.23 -1.77
N ASP A 31 13.99 1.44 -1.67
CA ASP A 31 14.78 2.66 -1.63
C ASP A 31 15.77 2.63 -0.45
N SER A 32 17.02 3.01 -0.70
CA SER A 32 18.10 2.89 0.29
C SER A 32 17.96 3.83 1.49
N LEU A 33 17.18 4.90 1.37
CA LEU A 33 17.00 5.90 2.41
C LEU A 33 15.76 5.62 3.26
N SER A 34 14.61 5.43 2.61
CA SER A 34 13.31 5.18 3.26
C SER A 34 13.09 3.71 3.62
N GLY A 35 13.67 2.78 2.85
CA GLY A 35 13.39 1.35 2.96
C GLY A 35 12.04 0.93 2.36
N ASP A 36 11.31 1.87 1.75
CA ASP A 36 10.00 1.62 1.14
C ASP A 36 10.12 1.20 -0.32
N ILE A 37 9.06 0.55 -0.81
CA ILE A 37 8.93 0.13 -2.21
C ILE A 37 7.81 0.95 -2.85
N GLY A 38 8.21 1.87 -3.74
CA GLY A 38 7.29 2.76 -4.43
C GLY A 38 6.79 3.91 -3.55
N THR A 39 5.90 4.73 -4.12
CA THR A 39 5.27 5.86 -3.43
C THR A 39 3.79 5.89 -3.78
N ILE A 40 2.97 6.34 -2.83
CA ILE A 40 1.57 6.66 -3.06
C ILE A 40 1.38 8.16 -2.76
N PRO A 41 0.79 8.93 -3.68
CA PRO A 41 0.37 10.29 -3.41
C PRO A 41 -0.55 10.38 -2.19
N GLY A 42 -0.37 11.39 -1.34
CA GLY A 42 -1.12 11.49 -0.08
C GLY A 42 -2.63 11.62 -0.30
N ASP A 43 -3.05 12.33 -1.33
CA ASP A 43 -4.44 12.46 -1.76
C ASP A 43 -5.06 11.12 -2.19
N ASP A 44 -4.32 10.29 -2.92
CA ASP A 44 -4.76 8.93 -3.29
C ASP A 44 -4.91 8.05 -2.04
N LEU A 45 -3.95 8.12 -1.12
CA LEU A 45 -4.00 7.39 0.14
C LEU A 45 -5.25 7.79 0.96
N PHE A 46 -5.47 9.10 1.15
CA PHE A 46 -6.63 9.59 1.90
C PHE A 46 -7.95 9.25 1.22
N THR A 47 -8.00 9.31 -0.10
CA THR A 47 -9.19 8.92 -0.89
C THR A 47 -9.51 7.44 -0.68
N ALA A 48 -8.51 6.56 -0.73
CA ALA A 48 -8.69 5.14 -0.48
C ALA A 48 -9.16 4.86 0.96
N ILE A 49 -8.50 5.48 1.95
CA ILE A 49 -8.88 5.36 3.38
C ILE A 49 -10.33 5.80 3.58
N ARG A 50 -10.73 6.96 3.02
CA ARG A 50 -12.09 7.47 3.16
C ARG A 50 -13.10 6.50 2.54
N ARG A 51 -12.80 5.94 1.36
CA ARG A 51 -13.66 4.95 0.73
C ARG A 51 -13.85 3.71 1.62
N ILE A 52 -12.77 3.18 2.20
CA ILE A 52 -12.81 2.06 3.15
C ILE A 52 -13.61 2.44 4.41
N ALA A 53 -13.38 3.63 4.95
CA ALA A 53 -14.08 4.11 6.15
C ALA A 53 -15.59 4.26 5.94
N THR A 54 -16.03 4.63 4.74
CA THR A 54 -17.46 4.76 4.39
C THR A 54 -18.14 3.43 4.06
N MET A 55 -17.37 2.36 3.83
CA MET A 55 -17.94 1.02 3.64
C MET A 55 -18.24 0.40 5.01
N HIS A 56 -19.48 -0.06 5.20
CA HIS A 56 -19.87 -0.76 6.42
C HIS A 56 -19.58 -2.26 6.30
N GLY A 57 -18.83 -2.81 7.26
CA GLY A 57 -18.50 -4.23 7.31
C GLY A 57 -17.11 -4.58 6.79
N LYS A 58 -16.94 -5.84 6.36
CA LYS A 58 -15.64 -6.36 5.90
C LYS A 58 -15.36 -5.91 4.47
N VAL A 59 -14.22 -5.24 4.29
CA VAL A 59 -13.73 -4.77 3.00
C VAL A 59 -12.60 -5.69 2.54
N HIS A 60 -12.69 -6.14 1.29
CA HIS A 60 -11.58 -6.85 0.64
C HIS A 60 -10.74 -5.85 -0.15
N VAL A 61 -9.43 -5.86 0.10
CA VAL A 61 -8.47 -4.98 -0.57
C VAL A 61 -7.36 -5.85 -1.11
N GLU A 62 -7.03 -5.62 -2.37
CA GLU A 62 -6.01 -6.34 -3.12
C GLU A 62 -5.04 -5.34 -3.71
N ALA A 63 -3.77 -5.71 -3.76
CA ALA A 63 -2.72 -4.99 -4.47
C ALA A 63 -2.15 -5.96 -5.51
N TYR A 64 -2.09 -5.50 -6.75
CA TYR A 64 -1.53 -6.23 -7.86
C TYR A 64 -0.47 -5.39 -8.56
N VAL A 65 0.42 -6.09 -9.25
CA VAL A 65 1.49 -5.48 -10.03
C VAL A 65 1.00 -5.37 -11.47
N ASP A 66 0.91 -4.15 -11.99
CA ASP A 66 0.47 -3.86 -13.37
C ASP A 66 1.69 -3.59 -14.26
N GLY A 67 2.53 -4.63 -14.43
CA GLY A 67 3.74 -4.58 -15.25
C GLY A 67 5.06 -4.63 -14.48
N ASP A 68 6.17 -4.49 -15.19
CA ASP A 68 7.50 -4.57 -14.59
C ASP A 68 7.72 -3.43 -13.59
N THR A 69 8.22 -3.77 -12.41
CA THR A 69 8.60 -2.78 -11.39
C THR A 69 10.11 -2.61 -11.39
N TYR A 70 10.56 -1.36 -11.54
CA TYR A 70 11.97 -1.01 -11.55
C TYR A 70 12.33 -0.20 -10.30
N SER A 71 13.55 -0.38 -9.80
CA SER A 71 14.11 0.54 -8.80
C SER A 71 14.50 1.85 -9.50
N SER A 72 13.92 2.97 -9.06
CA SER A 72 14.35 4.30 -9.50
C SER A 72 15.61 4.73 -8.72
N GLY A 73 16.72 4.93 -9.43
CA GLY A 73 17.96 5.49 -8.91
C GLY A 73 18.66 6.33 -10.00
N PRO A 74 19.68 7.15 -9.67
CA PRO A 74 20.43 7.85 -10.69
C PRO A 74 21.13 6.82 -11.57
N VAL A 75 20.97 6.95 -12.89
CA VAL A 75 21.92 6.40 -13.86
C VAL A 75 23.21 7.20 -13.86
#